data_AF-A0A957X996-F1
#
_entry.id   AF-A0A957X996-F1
#
_cell.length_a   1.000
_cell.length_b   1.000
_cell.length_c   1.000
_cell.angle_alpha   90.00
_cell.angle_beta   90.00
_cell.angle_gamma   90.00
#
_symmetry.space_group_name_H-M   'P 1'
#
loop_
_entity.id
_entity.type
_entity.pdbx_description
1 polymer ?
#
loop_
_entity_poly.entity_id
_entity_poly.type
_entity_poly.pdbx_seq_one_letter_code
_entity_poly.pdbx_strand_id
1 'polypeptide(L)'
;MQQLITERLVTIIFSPLDEVAAWCRQVGLEVHRKPDGVVVITNPHFNFTTAIYDGLDPISRAVCLASAVAGPGFWPEIFPRLLDTVNKEWKMRARYEKSRQQWAEDKAPASQVPDRGAVRQPTFETLYKRA
;
A
#
# COMPACT_ATOMS: atom_id res chain seq x y z
N MET A 1 23.59 12.67 0.22
CA MET A 1 22.55 12.84 1.27
C MET A 1 21.14 12.62 0.71
N GLN A 2 20.75 13.28 -0.40
CA GLN A 2 19.41 13.17 -1.00
C GLN A 2 19.02 11.76 -1.52
N GLN A 3 19.98 11.00 -2.06
CA GLN A 3 19.75 9.60 -2.48
C GLN A 3 19.39 8.68 -1.30
N LEU A 4 20.12 8.78 -0.18
CA LEU A 4 19.87 7.99 1.04
C LEU A 4 18.47 8.26 1.62
N ILE A 5 18.00 9.51 1.58
CA ILE A 5 16.66 9.88 2.05
C ILE A 5 15.59 9.31 1.12
N THR A 6 15.81 9.37 -0.20
CA THR A 6 14.88 8.79 -1.19
C THR A 6 14.75 7.27 -1.01
N GLU A 7 15.86 6.55 -0.89
CA GLU A 7 15.86 5.09 -0.67
C GLU A 7 15.18 4.72 0.65
N ARG A 8 15.45 5.49 1.71
CA ARG A 8 14.79 5.28 3.00
C ARG A 8 13.28 5.53 2.90
N LEU A 9 12.86 6.59 2.21
CA LEU A 9 11.45 6.92 2.01
C LEU A 9 10.72 5.81 1.24
N VAL A 10 11.33 5.28 0.17
CA VAL A 10 10.78 4.12 -0.58
C VAL A 10 10.61 2.91 0.34
N THR A 11 11.59 2.61 1.18
CA THR A 11 11.50 1.51 2.14
C THR A 11 10.32 1.71 3.10
N ILE A 12 10.22 2.90 3.69
CA ILE A 12 9.18 3.27 4.66
C ILE A 12 7.78 3.20 4.05
N ILE A 13 7.61 3.55 2.77
CA ILE A 13 6.31 3.48 2.08
C ILE A 13 5.71 2.06 2.10
N PHE A 14 6.55 1.03 2.07
CA PHE A 14 6.11 -0.37 2.11
C PHE A 14 6.18 -1.02 3.51
N SER A 15 6.59 -0.27 4.53
CA SER A 15 6.69 -0.78 5.91
C SER A 15 5.31 -0.81 6.60
N PRO A 16 5.16 -1.61 7.68
CA PRO A 16 4.03 -1.52 8.61
C PRO A 16 3.84 -0.10 9.15
N LEU A 17 2.59 0.28 9.46
CA LEU A 17 2.26 1.63 9.95
C LEU A 17 3.06 2.04 11.20
N ASP A 18 3.39 1.08 12.08
CA ASP A 18 4.18 1.35 13.28
C ASP A 18 5.60 1.79 12.97
N GLU A 19 6.24 1.15 12.00
CA GLU A 19 7.57 1.55 11.52
C GLU A 19 7.53 2.91 10.84
N VAL A 20 6.47 3.20 10.07
CA VAL A 20 6.29 4.52 9.45
C VAL A 20 6.11 5.60 10.50
N ALA A 21 5.25 5.37 11.50
CA ALA A 21 5.04 6.30 12.60
C ALA A 21 6.32 6.56 13.40
N ALA A 22 7.10 5.51 13.69
CA ALA A 22 8.38 5.64 14.37
C ALA A 22 9.38 6.47 13.55
N TRP A 23 9.47 6.20 12.25
CA TRP A 23 10.36 6.96 11.35
C TRP A 23 9.94 8.43 11.21
N CYS A 24 8.65 8.71 11.05
CA CYS A 24 8.13 10.07 10.98
C CYS A 24 8.51 10.89 12.23
N ARG A 25 8.38 10.30 13.43
CA ARG A 25 8.85 10.95 14.68
C ARG A 25 10.35 11.18 14.69
N GLN A 26 11.14 10.22 14.20
CA GLN A 26 12.59 10.33 14.13
C GLN A 26 13.04 11.51 13.25
N VAL A 27 12.32 11.80 12.17
CA VAL A 27 12.62 12.93 11.27
C VAL A 27 11.93 14.24 11.68
N GLY A 28 11.39 14.31 12.91
CA GLY A 28 10.84 15.53 13.50
C GLY A 28 9.39 15.83 13.17
N LEU A 29 8.63 14.86 12.65
CA LEU A 29 7.19 15.01 12.42
C LEU A 29 6.38 14.63 13.65
N GLU A 30 5.27 15.32 13.85
CA GLU A 30 4.27 14.97 14.86
C GLU A 30 3.40 13.83 14.34
N VAL A 31 3.17 12.80 15.17
CA VAL A 31 2.45 11.59 14.74
C VAL A 31 1.45 11.14 15.81
N HIS A 32 0.18 11.09 15.41
CA HIS A 32 -0.95 10.67 16.23
C HIS A 32 -1.66 9.47 15.61
N ARG A 33 -1.84 8.39 16.38
CA ARG A 33 -2.61 7.22 15.94
C ARG A 33 -4.04 7.33 16.48
N LYS A 34 -5.01 7.20 15.58
CA LYS A 34 -6.44 7.18 15.91
C LYS A 34 -6.92 5.75 16.20
N PRO A 35 -8.01 5.58 16.97
CA PRO A 35 -8.56 4.26 17.31
C PRO A 35 -9.02 3.44 16.11
N ASP A 36 -9.37 4.10 15.00
CA ASP A 36 -9.79 3.48 13.73
C ASP A 36 -8.61 2.97 12.88
N GLY A 37 -7.38 3.04 13.40
CA GLY A 37 -6.18 2.57 12.71
C GLY A 37 -5.51 3.61 11.81
N VAL A 38 -6.06 4.82 11.70
CA VAL A 38 -5.46 5.92 10.92
C VAL A 38 -4.27 6.52 11.67
N VAL A 39 -3.16 6.74 10.96
CA VAL A 39 -1.99 7.48 11.45
C VAL A 39 -2.01 8.88 10.84
N VAL A 40 -2.21 9.88 11.67
CA VAL A 40 -2.13 11.30 11.31
C VAL A 40 -0.70 11.79 11.50
N ILE A 41 -0.16 12.46 10.48
CA ILE A 41 1.20 12.96 10.44
C ILE A 41 1.14 14.46 10.15
N THR A 42 1.74 15.25 11.04
CA THR A 42 1.79 16.71 10.94
C THR A 42 3.24 17.16 10.85
N ASN A 43 3.54 17.99 9.84
CA ASN A 43 4.79 18.73 9.78
C ASN A 43 4.53 20.17 10.22
N PRO A 44 5.00 20.58 11.41
CA PRO A 44 4.77 21.93 11.92
C PRO A 44 5.50 23.00 11.10
N HIS A 45 6.63 22.67 10.44
CA HIS A 45 7.40 23.61 9.63
C HIS A 45 6.65 24.03 8.36
N PHE A 46 5.87 23.13 7.78
CA PHE A 46 5.07 23.40 6.58
C PHE A 46 3.60 23.69 6.88
N ASN A 47 3.20 23.67 8.17
CA ASN A 47 1.80 23.70 8.58
C ASN A 47 0.92 22.71 7.77
N PHE A 48 1.46 21.51 7.54
CA PHE A 48 0.85 20.51 6.68
C PHE A 48 0.51 19.27 7.49
N THR A 49 -0.71 18.77 7.31
CA THR A 49 -1.18 17.54 7.96
C THR A 49 -1.69 16.58 6.91
N THR A 50 -1.31 15.31 7.04
CA THR A 50 -1.80 14.21 6.21
C THR A 50 -2.12 13.00 7.07
N ALA A 51 -2.70 11.97 6.44
CA ALA A 51 -3.02 10.73 7.12
C ALA A 51 -2.76 9.53 6.21
N ILE A 52 -2.37 8.41 6.83
CA ILE A 52 -2.19 7.12 6.18
C ILE A 52 -2.90 6.04 7.00
N TYR A 53 -3.29 4.95 6.37
CA TYR A 53 -3.98 3.83 7.01
C TYR A 53 -3.64 2.51 6.30
N ASP A 54 -3.96 1.38 6.94
CA ASP A 54 -3.70 0.07 6.37
C ASP A 54 -4.60 -0.18 5.16
N GLY A 55 -4.00 -0.59 4.04
CA GLY A 55 -4.71 -0.78 2.77
C GLY A 55 -4.70 0.44 1.85
N LEU A 56 -4.14 1.59 2.29
CA LEU A 56 -3.85 2.70 1.38
C LEU A 56 -2.85 2.25 0.31
N ASP A 57 -3.13 2.56 -0.96
CA ASP A 57 -2.26 2.15 -2.04
C ASP A 57 -0.87 2.81 -1.93
N PRO A 58 0.20 2.14 -2.39
CA PRO A 58 1.56 2.63 -2.22
C PRO A 58 1.82 4.01 -2.85
N ILE A 59 1.12 4.38 -3.92
CA ILE A 59 1.31 5.67 -4.59
C ILE A 59 0.72 6.79 -3.74
N SER A 60 -0.52 6.64 -3.28
CA SER A 60 -1.13 7.60 -2.35
C SER A 60 -0.30 7.74 -1.08
N ARG A 61 0.17 6.61 -0.54
CA ARG A 61 1.04 6.60 0.65
C ARG A 61 2.37 7.33 0.40
N ALA A 62 2.96 7.18 -0.78
CA ALA A 62 4.16 7.91 -1.19
C ALA A 62 3.93 9.42 -1.24
N VAL A 63 2.82 9.87 -1.84
CA VAL A 63 2.47 11.30 -1.92
C VAL A 63 2.27 11.89 -0.52
N CYS A 64 1.52 11.21 0.35
CA CYS A 64 1.31 11.63 1.73
C CYS A 64 2.63 11.82 2.47
N LEU A 65 3.49 10.80 2.47
CA LEU A 65 4.75 10.83 3.19
C LEU A 65 5.74 11.83 2.61
N ALA A 66 5.85 11.91 1.28
CA ALA A 66 6.73 12.89 0.62
C ALA A 66 6.28 14.33 0.89
N SER A 67 4.97 14.59 0.84
CA SER A 67 4.38 15.89 1.18
C SER A 67 4.62 16.26 2.65
N ALA A 68 4.52 15.29 3.56
CA ALA A 68 4.81 15.51 4.97
C ALA A 68 6.29 15.82 5.21
N VAL A 69 7.20 15.18 4.47
CA VAL A 69 8.65 15.33 4.67
C VAL A 69 9.21 16.59 4.00
N ALA A 70 8.77 16.91 2.80
CA ALA A 70 9.36 17.97 1.97
C ALA A 70 8.39 19.11 1.63
N GLY A 71 7.15 19.04 2.11
CA GLY A 71 6.09 20.01 1.82
C GLY A 71 5.27 19.62 0.59
N PRO A 72 3.96 19.89 0.58
CA PRO A 72 3.03 19.42 -0.46
C PRO A 72 3.32 19.99 -1.86
N GLY A 73 3.91 21.18 -1.94
CA GLY A 73 4.26 21.82 -3.22
C GLY A 73 5.65 21.48 -3.75
N PHE A 74 6.58 21.05 -2.89
CA PHE A 74 8.01 20.93 -3.24
C PHE A 74 8.50 19.49 -3.32
N TRP A 75 7.77 18.54 -2.74
CA TRP A 75 8.20 17.15 -2.73
C TRP A 75 8.50 16.56 -4.12
N PRO A 76 7.84 16.94 -5.25
CA PRO A 76 8.22 16.41 -6.56
C PRO A 76 9.61 16.87 -7.01
N GLU A 77 10.05 18.07 -6.60
CA GLU A 77 11.38 18.59 -6.93
C GLU A 77 12.46 17.92 -6.07
N ILE A 78 12.14 17.64 -4.81
CA ILE A 78 13.04 16.96 -3.87
C ILE A 78 13.14 15.46 -4.18
N PHE A 79 12.05 14.84 -4.63
CA PHE A 79 11.95 13.40 -4.92
C PHE A 79 11.41 13.12 -6.34
N PRO A 80 12.10 13.56 -7.40
CA PRO A 80 11.57 13.59 -8.78
C PRO A 80 11.27 12.21 -9.39
N ARG A 81 11.82 11.15 -8.82
CA ARG A 81 11.66 9.77 -9.31
C ARG A 81 10.90 8.88 -8.32
N LEU A 82 10.36 9.44 -7.24
CA LEU A 82 9.76 8.66 -6.17
C LEU A 82 8.61 7.79 -6.66
N LEU A 83 7.64 8.40 -7.37
CA LEU A 83 6.47 7.66 -7.84
C LEU A 83 6.83 6.56 -8.84
N ASP A 84 7.79 6.82 -9.73
CA ASP A 84 8.30 5.81 -10.66
C ASP A 84 8.94 4.63 -9.92
N THR A 85 9.75 4.92 -8.89
CA THR A 85 10.41 3.90 -8.07
C THR A 85 9.39 3.10 -7.27
N VAL A 86 8.44 3.76 -6.61
CA VAL A 86 7.38 3.10 -5.83
C VAL A 86 6.50 2.24 -6.75
N ASN A 87 6.14 2.72 -7.93
CA ASN A 87 5.36 1.94 -8.89
C ASN A 87 6.10 0.69 -9.37
N LYS A 88 7.41 0.80 -9.62
CA LYS A 88 8.26 -0.36 -9.99
C LYS A 88 8.30 -1.38 -8.85
N GLU A 89 8.61 -0.94 -7.63
CA GLU A 89 8.63 -1.79 -6.44
C GLU A 89 7.29 -2.48 -6.19
N TRP A 90 6.19 -1.73 -6.30
CA TRP A 90 4.85 -2.26 -6.12
C TRP A 90 4.53 -3.36 -7.13
N LYS A 91 4.84 -3.13 -8.42
CA LYS A 91 4.67 -4.14 -9.47
C LYS A 91 5.52 -5.38 -9.25
N MET A 92 6.77 -5.22 -8.79
CA MET A 92 7.65 -6.35 -8.48
C MET A 92 7.09 -7.19 -7.33
N ARG A 93 6.67 -6.55 -6.22
CA ARG A 93 6.05 -7.22 -5.08
C ARG A 93 4.77 -7.95 -5.46
N ALA A 94 3.91 -7.32 -6.28
CA ALA A 94 2.67 -7.95 -6.76
C ALA A 94 2.94 -9.19 -7.62
N ARG A 95 3.99 -9.18 -8.45
CA ARG A 95 4.41 -10.35 -9.23
C ARG A 95 4.93 -11.46 -8.33
N TYR A 96 5.78 -11.12 -7.36
CA TYR A 96 6.32 -12.09 -6.41
C TYR A 96 5.22 -12.77 -5.59
N GLU A 97 4.23 -12.00 -5.12
CA GLU A 97 3.09 -12.52 -4.38
C GLU A 97 2.27 -13.51 -5.21
N LYS A 98 1.99 -13.17 -6.48
CA LYS A 98 1.29 -14.09 -7.40
C LYS A 98 2.08 -15.37 -7.65
N SER A 99 3.39 -15.27 -7.88
CA SER A 99 4.24 -16.46 -8.06
C SER A 99 4.29 -17.33 -6.82
N ARG A 100 4.32 -16.73 -5.63
CA ARG A 100 4.29 -17.43 -4.35
C ARG A 100 2.96 -18.17 -4.14
N GLN A 101 1.84 -17.53 -4.45
CA GLN A 101 0.51 -18.14 -4.39
C GLN A 101 0.40 -19.33 -5.34
N GLN A 102 0.82 -19.16 -6.60
CA GLN A 102 0.83 -20.26 -7.57
C GLN A 102 1.64 -21.45 -7.07
N TRP A 103 2.85 -21.22 -6.53
CA TRP A 103 3.69 -22.29 -6.02
C TRP A 103 3.10 -22.99 -4.80
N ALA A 104 2.38 -22.26 -3.94
CA ALA A 104 1.68 -22.83 -2.80
C ALA A 104 0.50 -23.70 -3.25
N GLU A 105 -0.24 -23.29 -4.28
CA GLU A 105 -1.32 -24.08 -4.90
C GLU A 105 -0.77 -25.35 -5.55
N ASP A 106 0.33 -25.25 -6.31
CA ASP A 106 0.96 -26.39 -6.98
C ASP A 106 1.53 -27.44 -5.99
N LYS A 107 1.90 -27.01 -4.78
CA LYS A 107 2.42 -27.87 -3.70
C LYS A 107 1.36 -28.33 -2.70
N ALA A 108 0.13 -27.83 -2.80
CA ALA A 108 -0.93 -28.26 -1.90
C ALA A 108 -1.29 -29.73 -2.19
N PRO A 109 -1.33 -30.61 -1.17
CA PRO A 109 -1.76 -31.99 -1.38
C PRO A 109 -3.20 -32.02 -1.90
N ALA A 110 -3.50 -32.93 -2.84
CA ALA A 110 -4.77 -33.04 -3.56
C ALA A 110 -6.03 -33.25 -2.68
N SER A 111 -5.87 -33.40 -1.36
CA SER A 111 -6.96 -33.56 -0.39
C SER A 111 -7.51 -32.23 0.17
N GLN A 112 -6.96 -31.08 -0.21
CA GLN A 112 -7.41 -29.75 0.26
C GLN A 112 -7.88 -28.80 -0.84
N VAL A 113 -8.01 -29.25 -2.09
CA VAL A 113 -8.72 -28.46 -3.10
C VAL A 113 -10.21 -28.54 -2.73
N PRO A 114 -10.87 -27.45 -2.30
CA PRO A 114 -12.32 -27.48 -2.20
C PRO A 114 -12.81 -27.76 -3.62
N ASP A 115 -13.56 -28.84 -3.76
CA ASP A 115 -14.31 -29.19 -4.96
C ASP A 115 -14.92 -27.89 -5.49
N ARG A 116 -14.39 -27.36 -6.59
CA ARG A 116 -15.09 -26.32 -7.35
C ARG A 116 -16.25 -27.05 -8.01
N GLY A 117 -17.24 -27.35 -7.17
CA GLY A 117 -18.49 -27.98 -7.54
C GLY A 117 -18.97 -27.26 -8.78
N ALA A 118 -19.18 -28.06 -9.82
CA ALA A 118 -19.63 -27.62 -11.12
C ALA A 118 -20.61 -26.45 -10.98
N VAL A 119 -20.18 -25.26 -11.38
CA VAL A 119 -21.10 -24.15 -11.65
C VAL A 119 -21.90 -24.60 -12.87
N ARG A 120 -22.98 -25.35 -12.61
CA ARG A 120 -24.06 -25.52 -13.59
C ARG A 120 -24.56 -24.11 -13.87
N GLN A 121 -24.20 -23.59 -15.03
CA GLN A 121 -24.82 -22.40 -15.57
C GLN A 121 -26.34 -22.65 -15.55
N PRO A 122 -27.16 -21.73 -14.99
CA PRO A 122 -28.60 -21.87 -15.12
C PRO A 122 -28.93 -21.76 -16.60
N THR A 123 -29.56 -22.80 -17.16
CA THR A 123 -30.13 -22.74 -18.50
C THR A 123 -31.24 -21.68 -18.52
N PHE A 124 -31.38 -21.04 -19.68
CA PHE A 124 -32.25 -19.91 -20.00
C PHE A 124 -33.73 -20.09 -19.60
N GLU A 125 -34.17 -21.33 -19.33
CA GLU A 125 -35.55 -21.65 -18.93
C GLU A 125 -35.93 -21.22 -17.50
N THR A 126 -34.97 -20.83 -16.65
CA THR A 126 -35.24 -20.56 -15.22
C THR A 126 -35.53 -19.08 -14.90
N LEU A 127 -35.55 -18.18 -15.90
CA LEU A 127 -35.75 -16.74 -15.68
C LEU A 127 -37.15 -16.20 -16.02
N TYR A 128 -38.07 -17.03 -16.53
CA TYR A 128 -39.43 -16.58 -16.93
C TYR A 128 -40.57 -17.48 -16.44
N LYS A 129 -40.53 -17.89 -15.16
CA LYS A 129 -41.72 -18.39 -14.45
C LYS A 129 -41.78 -17.85 -13.03
N ARG A 130 -42.07 -16.56 -12.93
CA ARG A 130 -42.80 -15.94 -11.81
C ARG A 130 -43.36 -14.61 -12.31
N ALA A 131 -44.50 -14.73 -12.97
CA ALA A 131 -45.56 -13.73 -12.90
C ALA A 131 -46.10 -13.68 -11.47
#